data_AF-A0A495F923-F1
#
_entry.id   AF-A0A495F923-F1
#
_cell.length_a   1.000
_cell.length_b   1.000
_cell.length_c   1.000
_cell.angle_alpha   90.00
_cell.angle_beta   90.00
_cell.angle_gamma   90.00
#
_symmetry.space_group_name_H-M   'P 1'
#
loop_
_entity.id
_entity.type
_entity.pdbx_description
1 polymer ?
#
loop_
_entity_poly.entity_id
_entity_poly.type
_entity_poly.pdbx_seq_one_letter_code
_entity_poly.pdbx_strand_id
1 'polypeptide(L)'
;MFVSRGLVVGFTVALAGLALSGCGTRLNKAPVEDRGTSSSSAPSSSAQPGVVVGTPIKPLPGAENAGKPGYYTVKPGDTLIRIGLESGQSWKDIARWNNLDNANLIEVGQVLRVAPPVAASQAVASDSGVVTRPVTSSSITPAAPASTPAPAASAAKPATSAASGPVVAVAPATPAAPAAAAEDDMAFIWPAPGSLIAGFDEARNKGYDIAGKAGDPVLAAADGRVVYAGAGLRGYGNLVILKHNNTFLTAYAHNQTLLVKEDQAVRKGQKIAEMGSTDADRVKLHFEIRRQGKPVDPSRYLPPR
;
A
#
# COMPACT_ATOMS: atom_id res chain seq x y z
N MET A 1 -39.10 -58.91 41.61
CA MET A 1 -39.08 -57.51 41.14
C MET A 1 -38.16 -57.43 39.92
N PHE A 2 -38.74 -57.04 38.77
CA PHE A 2 -38.12 -56.64 37.47
C PHE A 2 -37.09 -57.63 36.87
N VAL A 3 -37.40 -58.52 35.92
CA VAL A 3 -38.17 -58.46 34.64
C VAL A 3 -37.54 -57.56 33.57
N SER A 4 -37.12 -58.25 32.49
CA SER A 4 -37.03 -57.85 31.08
C SER A 4 -35.93 -56.90 30.59
N ARG A 5 -34.81 -57.52 30.20
CA ARG A 5 -34.09 -57.16 28.97
C ARG A 5 -34.67 -58.04 27.86
N GLY A 6 -35.39 -57.43 26.92
CA GLY A 6 -35.94 -58.17 25.79
C GLY A 6 -36.57 -57.26 24.75
N LEU A 7 -35.95 -57.31 23.56
CA LEU A 7 -36.65 -57.49 22.29
C LEU A 7 -37.50 -56.31 21.77
N VAL A 8 -37.02 -55.62 20.72
CA VAL A 8 -37.75 -55.56 19.44
C VAL A 8 -36.71 -55.39 18.32
N VAL A 9 -36.27 -56.53 17.79
CA VAL A 9 -35.75 -56.65 16.42
C VAL A 9 -36.91 -57.16 15.59
N GLY A 10 -37.24 -56.45 14.51
CA GLY A 10 -37.83 -57.05 13.31
C GLY A 10 -39.25 -56.62 12.92
N PHE A 11 -39.36 -56.34 11.62
CA PHE A 11 -40.53 -56.51 10.75
C PHE A 11 -41.52 -55.37 10.58
N THR A 12 -41.40 -54.63 9.45
CA THR A 12 -42.37 -54.59 8.32
C THR A 12 -41.83 -53.59 7.28
N VAL A 13 -41.29 -54.03 6.13
CA VAL A 13 -41.97 -54.43 4.89
C VAL A 13 -42.40 -53.23 4.01
N ALA A 14 -41.63 -53.08 2.93
CA ALA A 14 -42.02 -52.81 1.55
C ALA A 14 -42.61 -51.45 1.11
N LEU A 15 -42.01 -51.01 0.00
CA LEU A 15 -42.66 -50.65 -1.28
C LEU A 15 -42.61 -49.17 -1.68
N ALA A 16 -42.43 -49.00 -2.98
CA ALA A 16 -42.66 -47.83 -3.83
C ALA A 16 -41.49 -46.86 -4.02
N GLY A 17 -40.86 -47.00 -5.19
CA GLY A 17 -39.95 -46.00 -5.72
C GLY A 17 -40.68 -44.72 -6.13
N LEU A 18 -39.92 -43.63 -6.13
CA LEU A 18 -40.26 -42.42 -6.87
C LEU A 18 -39.01 -41.98 -7.64
N ALA A 19 -39.10 -42.08 -8.96
CA ALA A 19 -38.19 -41.42 -9.87
C ALA A 19 -38.36 -39.90 -9.74
N LEU A 20 -37.28 -39.18 -9.44
CA LEU A 20 -37.16 -37.77 -9.82
C LEU A 20 -35.97 -37.61 -10.74
N SER A 21 -36.30 -37.55 -12.04
CA SER A 21 -35.51 -36.88 -13.05
C SER A 21 -35.26 -35.43 -12.62
N GLY A 22 -34.00 -35.08 -12.37
CA GLY A 22 -33.54 -33.70 -12.24
C GLY A 22 -32.65 -33.34 -13.42
N CYS A 23 -33.14 -32.46 -14.29
CA CYS A 23 -32.39 -31.74 -15.31
C CYS A 23 -31.08 -31.15 -14.71
N GLY A 24 -29.92 -31.21 -15.37
CA GLY A 24 -29.68 -30.65 -16.70
C GLY A 24 -29.00 -29.28 -16.56
N THR A 25 -27.68 -29.25 -16.50
CA THR A 25 -26.92 -28.07 -16.94
C THR A 25 -25.66 -28.59 -17.64
N ARG A 26 -25.75 -28.67 -18.97
CA ARG A 26 -24.56 -28.75 -19.81
C ARG A 26 -23.83 -27.42 -19.67
N LEU A 27 -22.54 -27.47 -19.43
CA LEU A 27 -21.67 -26.31 -19.65
C LEU A 27 -21.79 -25.91 -21.11
N ASN A 28 -22.55 -24.85 -21.38
CA ASN A 28 -22.46 -24.10 -22.62
C ASN A 28 -21.01 -23.62 -22.75
N LYS A 29 -20.22 -24.31 -23.58
CA LYS A 29 -19.11 -23.65 -24.26
C LYS A 29 -19.77 -22.62 -25.16
N ALA A 30 -19.47 -21.35 -24.92
CA ALA A 30 -19.87 -20.27 -25.81
C ALA A 30 -19.46 -20.62 -27.26
N PRO A 31 -20.35 -20.46 -28.25
CA PRO A 31 -19.99 -20.53 -29.65
C PRO A 31 -18.90 -19.49 -29.93
N VAL A 32 -17.72 -19.92 -30.36
CA VAL A 32 -16.80 -19.04 -31.09
C VAL A 32 -17.40 -18.89 -32.47
N GLU A 33 -18.01 -17.75 -32.71
CA GLU A 33 -18.39 -17.32 -34.05
C GLU A 33 -17.12 -16.79 -34.72
N ASP A 34 -16.41 -17.67 -35.45
CA ASP A 34 -15.47 -17.26 -36.48
C ASP A 34 -16.26 -16.58 -37.61
N ARG A 35 -16.46 -15.27 -37.49
CA ARG A 35 -16.97 -14.43 -38.57
C ARG A 35 -15.76 -13.93 -39.37
N GLY A 36 -15.22 -14.80 -40.19
CA GLY A 36 -14.25 -14.49 -41.24
C GLY A 36 -14.61 -15.29 -42.49
N THR A 37 -15.27 -14.61 -43.42
CA THR A 37 -15.88 -15.14 -44.64
C THR A 37 -14.90 -15.90 -45.53
N SER A 38 -15.46 -16.92 -46.15
CA SER A 38 -14.91 -17.81 -47.16
C SER A 38 -14.27 -17.15 -48.38
N SER A 39 -13.45 -17.98 -49.03
CA SER A 39 -13.17 -18.11 -50.47
C SER A 39 -12.15 -17.16 -51.10
N SER A 40 -10.98 -17.72 -51.44
CA SER A 40 -10.45 -17.72 -52.81
C SER A 40 -9.08 -18.42 -52.86
N SER A 41 -9.04 -19.54 -53.59
CA SER A 41 -7.96 -20.04 -54.46
C SER A 41 -6.52 -19.49 -54.31
N ALA A 42 -5.57 -20.41 -54.15
CA ALA A 42 -4.21 -20.24 -54.64
C ALA A 42 -4.19 -20.03 -56.17
N PRO A 43 -3.23 -19.26 -56.72
CA PRO A 43 -2.06 -19.94 -57.26
C PRO A 43 -0.71 -19.22 -57.00
N SER A 44 0.32 -19.92 -57.44
CA SER A 44 1.77 -19.72 -57.36
C SER A 44 2.34 -18.38 -57.84
N SER A 45 3.44 -17.97 -57.18
CA SER A 45 4.68 -17.36 -57.71
C SER A 45 4.63 -16.18 -58.68
N SER A 46 5.09 -14.98 -58.25
CA SER A 46 6.21 -14.24 -58.88
C SER A 46 6.43 -12.83 -58.27
N ALA A 47 7.69 -12.55 -57.95
CA ALA A 47 8.46 -11.29 -58.02
C ALA A 47 7.86 -9.89 -57.66
N GLN A 48 8.63 -9.21 -56.81
CA GLN A 48 9.00 -7.77 -56.81
C GLN A 48 8.16 -6.74 -56.02
N PRO A 49 8.78 -5.62 -55.59
CA PRO A 49 8.82 -5.21 -54.19
C PRO A 49 7.89 -4.04 -53.89
N GLY A 50 6.87 -4.29 -53.08
CA GLY A 50 6.02 -3.25 -52.50
C GLY A 50 6.54 -2.86 -51.13
N VAL A 51 7.10 -1.66 -51.02
CA VAL A 51 7.37 -1.00 -49.74
C VAL A 51 6.04 -0.80 -49.03
N VAL A 52 5.70 -1.71 -48.12
CA VAL A 52 4.63 -1.47 -47.17
C VAL A 52 5.20 -0.51 -46.14
N VAL A 53 4.80 0.76 -46.26
CA VAL A 53 4.99 1.77 -45.23
C VAL A 53 4.19 1.27 -44.02
N GLY A 54 4.86 0.48 -43.19
CA GLY A 54 4.38 0.11 -41.88
C GLY A 54 4.14 1.40 -41.11
N THR A 55 2.90 1.58 -40.68
CA THR A 55 2.53 2.52 -39.64
C THR A 55 3.60 2.47 -38.55
N PRO A 56 4.21 3.59 -38.12
CA PRO A 56 5.24 3.57 -37.10
C PRO A 56 4.60 3.11 -35.80
N ILE A 57 4.72 1.81 -35.52
CA ILE A 57 4.43 1.20 -34.23
C ILE A 57 5.39 1.91 -33.29
N LYS A 58 4.87 2.73 -32.38
CA LYS A 58 5.67 3.33 -31.31
C LYS A 58 6.35 2.16 -30.60
N PRO A 59 7.68 1.99 -30.71
CA PRO A 59 8.33 0.83 -30.14
C PRO A 59 8.13 0.90 -28.63
N LEU A 60 7.41 -0.09 -28.09
CA LEU A 60 7.20 -0.23 -26.67
C LEU A 60 8.58 -0.38 -26.00
N PRO A 61 8.79 0.27 -24.84
CA PRO A 61 10.09 0.25 -24.17
C PRO A 61 10.53 -1.20 -23.91
N GLY A 62 11.74 -1.54 -24.36
CA GLY A 62 12.38 -2.83 -24.13
C GLY A 62 12.14 -3.90 -25.20
N ALA A 63 11.33 -3.65 -26.23
CA ALA A 63 11.04 -4.63 -27.29
C ALA A 63 12.29 -5.25 -27.95
N GLU A 64 13.42 -4.54 -27.96
CA GLU A 64 14.71 -5.01 -28.49
C GLU A 64 15.36 -6.14 -27.65
N ASN A 65 14.85 -6.40 -26.45
CA ASN A 65 15.40 -7.39 -25.50
C ASN A 65 14.51 -8.63 -25.32
N ALA A 66 13.43 -8.78 -26.09
CA ALA A 66 12.57 -9.95 -26.04
C ALA A 66 13.39 -11.24 -26.28
N GLY A 67 13.27 -12.22 -25.39
CA GLY A 67 13.92 -13.54 -25.52
C GLY A 67 15.35 -13.66 -25.00
N LYS A 68 15.95 -12.59 -24.46
CA LYS A 68 17.25 -12.69 -23.76
C LYS A 68 17.07 -13.28 -22.34
N PRO A 69 18.02 -14.08 -21.84
CA PRO A 69 17.96 -14.57 -20.46
C PRO A 69 17.90 -13.38 -19.50
N GLY A 70 16.93 -13.40 -18.59
CA GLY A 70 16.69 -12.29 -17.66
C GLY A 70 15.75 -11.18 -18.16
N TYR A 71 15.03 -11.39 -19.28
CA TYR A 71 13.93 -10.54 -19.71
C TYR A 71 12.64 -11.34 -19.96
N TYR A 72 11.49 -10.75 -19.67
CA TYR A 72 10.15 -11.34 -19.78
C TYR A 72 9.22 -10.42 -20.58
N THR A 73 8.52 -10.97 -21.56
CA THR A 73 7.49 -10.23 -22.32
C THR A 73 6.14 -10.38 -21.63
N VAL A 74 5.56 -9.27 -21.19
CA VAL A 74 4.27 -9.21 -20.49
C VAL A 74 3.16 -9.75 -21.39
N LYS A 75 2.43 -10.76 -20.91
CA LYS A 75 1.28 -11.33 -21.62
C LYS A 75 -0.03 -10.73 -21.08
N PRO A 76 -1.15 -10.85 -21.84
CA PRO A 76 -2.46 -10.44 -21.34
C PRO A 76 -2.81 -11.14 -20.02
N GLY A 77 -3.09 -10.36 -18.98
CA GLY A 77 -3.46 -10.88 -17.65
C GLY A 77 -2.30 -11.07 -16.68
N ASP A 78 -1.08 -10.72 -17.08
CA ASP A 78 0.07 -10.68 -16.17
C ASP A 78 0.06 -9.44 -15.29
N THR A 79 0.68 -9.57 -14.12
CA THR A 79 0.99 -8.47 -13.22
C THR A 79 2.45 -8.57 -12.83
N LEU A 80 3.09 -7.45 -12.47
CA LEU A 80 4.48 -7.46 -11.98
C LEU A 80 4.68 -8.43 -10.80
N ILE A 81 3.65 -8.61 -9.98
CA ILE A 81 3.63 -9.57 -8.87
C ILE A 81 3.72 -11.00 -9.37
N ARG A 82 2.88 -11.38 -10.35
CA ARG A 82 2.89 -12.74 -10.94
C ARG A 82 4.21 -13.02 -11.66
N ILE A 83 4.69 -12.05 -12.45
CA ILE A 83 5.97 -12.17 -13.17
C ILE A 83 7.12 -12.33 -12.17
N GLY A 84 7.14 -11.55 -11.09
CA GLY A 84 8.14 -11.67 -10.04
C GLY A 84 8.12 -13.02 -9.33
N LEU A 85 6.93 -13.54 -8.99
CA LEU A 85 6.80 -14.87 -8.41
C LEU A 85 7.31 -15.97 -9.35
N GLU A 86 7.03 -15.86 -10.64
CA GLU A 86 7.48 -16.83 -11.65
C GLU A 86 8.99 -16.74 -11.92
N SER A 87 9.56 -15.53 -11.90
CA SER A 87 11.00 -15.30 -12.07
C SER A 87 11.81 -15.43 -10.78
N GLY A 88 11.17 -15.70 -9.64
CA GLY A 88 11.80 -15.74 -8.32
C GLY A 88 12.36 -14.40 -7.84
N GLN A 89 11.84 -13.28 -8.35
CA GLN A 89 12.28 -11.92 -8.00
C GLN A 89 11.17 -11.12 -7.33
N SER A 90 11.53 -10.18 -6.47
CA SER A 90 10.56 -9.25 -5.92
C SER A 90 10.02 -8.35 -7.02
N TRP A 91 8.69 -8.18 -7.07
CA TRP A 91 8.05 -7.24 -7.98
C TRP A 91 8.60 -5.81 -7.83
N LYS A 92 9.05 -5.44 -6.61
CA LYS A 92 9.69 -4.14 -6.33
C LYS A 92 11.03 -4.01 -7.04
N ASP A 93 11.80 -5.09 -7.08
CA ASP A 93 13.12 -5.08 -7.71
C ASP A 93 12.98 -5.06 -9.23
N ILE A 94 12.03 -5.82 -9.79
CA ILE A 94 11.68 -5.74 -11.22
C ILE A 94 11.22 -4.32 -11.59
N ALA A 95 10.35 -3.70 -10.78
CA ALA A 95 9.92 -2.32 -11.04
C ALA A 95 11.11 -1.34 -11.06
N ARG A 96 12.05 -1.49 -10.11
CA ARG A 96 13.27 -0.67 -10.05
C ARG A 96 14.21 -0.91 -11.23
N TRP A 97 14.38 -2.15 -11.65
CA TRP A 97 15.26 -2.49 -12.79
C TRP A 97 14.73 -2.01 -14.14
N ASN A 98 13.42 -1.74 -14.22
CA ASN A 98 12.74 -1.28 -15.42
C ASN A 98 12.29 0.18 -15.33
N ASN A 99 12.70 0.92 -14.28
CA ASN A 99 12.28 2.30 -14.02
C ASN A 99 10.76 2.49 -14.13
N LEU A 100 9.97 1.56 -13.60
CA LEU A 100 8.52 1.65 -13.60
C LEU A 100 8.06 2.49 -12.41
N ASP A 101 7.54 3.68 -12.69
CA ASP A 101 6.95 4.57 -11.67
C ASP A 101 5.71 3.95 -11.02
N ASN A 102 4.94 3.18 -11.80
CA ASN A 102 3.73 2.50 -11.34
C ASN A 102 3.83 0.99 -11.59
N ALA A 103 4.06 0.23 -10.52
CA ALA A 103 4.17 -1.24 -10.58
C ALA A 103 2.88 -1.96 -11.05
N ASN A 104 1.74 -1.27 -10.98
CA ASN A 104 0.45 -1.81 -11.42
C ASN A 104 0.14 -1.51 -12.90
N LEU A 105 0.97 -0.69 -13.56
CA LEU A 105 0.73 -0.19 -14.91
C LEU A 105 1.80 -0.74 -15.85
N ILE A 106 1.59 -1.98 -16.28
CA ILE A 106 2.40 -2.66 -17.30
C ILE A 106 1.54 -2.93 -18.53
N GLU A 107 2.13 -2.73 -19.71
CA GLU A 107 1.43 -2.92 -20.98
C GLU A 107 1.68 -4.33 -21.53
N VAL A 108 0.66 -4.90 -22.14
CA VAL A 108 0.79 -6.18 -22.84
C VAL A 108 1.78 -6.02 -24.00
N GLY A 109 2.78 -6.91 -24.08
CA GLY A 109 3.86 -6.84 -25.05
C GLY A 109 5.08 -6.03 -24.60
N GLN A 110 5.02 -5.38 -23.44
CA GLN A 110 6.18 -4.74 -22.82
C GLN A 110 7.20 -5.80 -22.40
N VAL A 111 8.50 -5.53 -22.59
CA VAL A 111 9.56 -6.43 -22.17
C VAL A 111 10.20 -5.90 -20.90
N LEU A 112 10.15 -6.69 -19.84
CA LEU A 112 10.66 -6.35 -18.52
C LEU A 112 11.92 -7.13 -18.22
N ARG A 113 12.94 -6.47 -17.70
CA ARG A 113 14.09 -7.11 -17.06
C ARG A 113 13.64 -7.77 -15.76
N VAL A 114 13.83 -9.08 -15.68
CA VAL A 114 13.50 -9.92 -14.52
C VAL A 114 14.74 -10.54 -13.87
N ALA A 115 15.95 -10.14 -14.27
CA ALA A 115 17.20 -10.54 -13.63
C ALA A 115 17.97 -9.31 -13.11
N PRO A 116 18.70 -9.46 -11.99
CA PRO A 116 19.47 -8.37 -11.43
C PRO A 116 20.51 -7.86 -12.43
N PRO A 117 20.64 -6.54 -12.63
CA PRO A 117 21.78 -6.00 -13.37
C PRO A 117 23.04 -6.34 -12.57
N VAL A 118 24.03 -6.91 -13.25
CA VAL A 118 25.32 -7.37 -12.69
C VAL A 118 26.21 -6.26 -12.09
N ALA A 119 25.62 -5.13 -11.69
CA ALA A 119 26.21 -4.10 -10.85
C ALA A 119 25.64 -4.07 -9.41
N ALA A 120 24.70 -4.96 -9.05
CA ALA A 120 24.16 -5.01 -7.67
C ALA A 120 23.83 -6.44 -7.16
N SER A 121 24.42 -7.47 -7.77
CA SER A 121 24.45 -8.81 -7.17
C SER A 121 25.69 -8.92 -6.28
N GLN A 122 25.69 -8.27 -5.11
CA GLN A 122 26.48 -8.82 -4.00
C GLN A 122 25.66 -9.96 -3.40
N ALA A 123 26.10 -11.16 -3.75
CA ALA A 123 25.78 -12.38 -3.05
C ALA A 123 26.04 -12.19 -1.54
N VAL A 124 24.99 -12.26 -0.73
CA VAL A 124 25.13 -12.59 0.69
C VAL A 124 25.25 -14.10 0.79
N ALA A 125 26.44 -14.60 0.46
CA ALA A 125 26.89 -15.90 0.94
C ALA A 125 27.26 -15.73 2.42
N SER A 126 26.71 -16.60 3.25
CA SER A 126 27.09 -16.76 4.65
C SER A 126 28.59 -17.02 4.76
N ASP A 127 29.33 -16.17 5.47
CA ASP A 127 30.55 -16.61 6.16
C ASP A 127 30.89 -15.70 7.36
N SER A 128 31.35 -16.35 8.42
CA SER A 128 31.70 -15.75 9.70
C SER A 128 33.11 -15.21 9.64
N GLY A 129 33.32 -13.91 9.85
CA GLY A 129 34.68 -13.37 9.91
C GLY A 129 34.73 -11.88 10.26
N VAL A 130 35.18 -11.58 11.47
CA VAL A 130 35.57 -10.22 11.89
C VAL A 130 36.82 -9.81 11.13
N VAL A 131 36.74 -8.76 10.32
CA VAL A 131 37.92 -8.09 9.73
C VAL A 131 37.72 -6.57 9.80
N THR A 132 38.54 -5.94 10.64
CA THR A 132 38.75 -4.49 10.71
C THR A 132 39.45 -3.98 9.46
N ARG A 133 38.97 -2.89 8.84
CA ARG A 133 39.74 -2.10 7.85
C ARG A 133 39.57 -0.59 8.07
N PRO A 134 40.64 0.19 7.83
CA PRO A 134 40.80 1.56 8.35
C PRO A 134 40.09 2.62 7.49
N VAL A 135 39.76 3.74 8.14
CA VAL A 135 39.17 4.94 7.55
C VAL A 135 40.23 5.76 6.80
N THR A 136 40.00 6.03 5.52
CA THR A 136 40.73 7.04 4.75
C THR A 136 39.79 8.19 4.41
N SER A 137 40.06 9.33 5.04
CA SER A 137 39.43 10.62 4.82
C SER A 137 39.59 11.09 3.38
N SER A 138 38.52 11.54 2.74
CA SER A 138 38.58 12.33 1.50
C SER A 138 37.98 13.71 1.76
N SER A 139 38.81 14.69 1.45
CA SER A 139 38.63 16.13 1.64
C SER A 139 37.58 16.72 0.69
N ILE A 140 36.81 17.67 1.23
CA ILE A 140 35.88 18.55 0.52
C ILE A 140 36.59 19.85 0.12
N THR A 141 36.53 20.19 -1.17
CA THR A 141 36.99 21.47 -1.73
C THR A 141 35.77 22.36 -2.00
N PRO A 142 35.66 23.55 -1.39
CA PRO A 142 34.58 24.51 -1.67
C PRO A 142 34.88 25.34 -2.93
N ALA A 143 33.89 25.50 -3.81
CA ALA A 143 33.95 26.43 -4.95
C ALA A 143 32.74 27.38 -4.92
N ALA A 144 33.04 28.68 -4.90
CA ALA A 144 32.18 29.83 -5.17
C ALA A 144 33.07 30.93 -5.79
N PRO A 145 32.59 32.04 -6.40
CA PRO A 145 31.22 32.44 -6.77
C PRO A 145 31.07 33.05 -8.21
N ALA A 146 29.86 33.55 -8.50
CA ALA A 146 29.50 34.68 -9.40
C ALA A 146 29.34 34.45 -10.92
N SER A 147 28.12 34.68 -11.44
CA SER A 147 27.82 35.82 -12.35
C SER A 147 26.31 35.98 -12.63
N THR A 148 25.83 37.22 -12.44
CA THR A 148 24.56 37.80 -12.90
C THR A 148 24.59 38.05 -14.41
N PRO A 149 23.45 38.23 -15.11
CA PRO A 149 23.03 39.60 -15.45
C PRO A 149 21.51 39.87 -15.41
N ALA A 150 21.15 41.09 -14.96
CA ALA A 150 19.89 41.77 -15.24
C ALA A 150 20.07 42.73 -16.43
N PRO A 151 18.99 43.13 -17.13
CA PRO A 151 18.57 44.55 -17.07
C PRO A 151 17.03 44.74 -17.07
N ALA A 152 16.52 45.63 -16.18
CA ALA A 152 15.89 46.94 -16.42
C ALA A 152 14.65 46.98 -17.36
N ALA A 153 13.60 47.79 -17.18
CA ALA A 153 13.06 48.63 -16.12
C ALA A 153 11.70 49.18 -16.63
N SER A 154 10.90 49.73 -15.70
CA SER A 154 9.93 50.83 -15.89
C SER A 154 8.44 50.48 -15.83
N ALA A 155 7.83 50.77 -14.67
CA ALA A 155 6.75 51.77 -14.57
C ALA A 155 6.49 52.09 -13.09
N ALA A 156 6.67 53.36 -12.72
CA ALA A 156 6.37 53.92 -11.41
C ALA A 156 5.30 55.02 -11.56
N LYS A 157 4.30 55.08 -10.66
CA LYS A 157 4.06 56.26 -9.78
C LYS A 157 2.93 56.02 -8.75
N PRO A 158 2.95 56.69 -7.57
CA PRO A 158 2.10 56.46 -6.40
C PRO A 158 1.13 57.63 -6.08
N ALA A 159 0.13 57.38 -5.22
CA ALA A 159 -0.35 58.25 -4.12
C ALA A 159 -1.51 57.54 -3.36
N THR A 160 -1.33 57.16 -2.10
CA THR A 160 -1.77 57.86 -0.86
C THR A 160 -3.29 57.93 -0.64
N SER A 161 -3.80 57.16 0.32
CA SER A 161 -4.86 57.63 1.23
C SER A 161 -4.77 56.87 2.55
N ALA A 162 -4.50 57.62 3.61
CA ALA A 162 -4.56 57.20 4.99
C ALA A 162 -6.01 57.25 5.49
N ALA A 163 -6.43 56.24 6.26
CA ALA A 163 -7.52 56.38 7.22
C ALA A 163 -7.26 55.44 8.40
N SER A 164 -7.20 56.07 9.57
CA SER A 164 -6.79 55.52 10.85
C SER A 164 -7.83 54.59 11.47
N GLY A 165 -7.37 53.48 12.02
CA GLY A 165 -8.11 52.68 13.01
C GLY A 165 -7.09 52.01 13.94
N PRO A 166 -7.17 52.15 15.26
CA PRO A 166 -6.23 51.51 16.18
C PRO A 166 -6.64 50.05 16.33
N VAL A 167 -6.16 49.19 15.43
CA VAL A 167 -6.11 47.75 15.69
C VAL A 167 -4.78 47.46 16.39
N VAL A 168 -4.90 46.98 17.61
CA VAL A 168 -3.80 46.48 18.44
C VAL A 168 -3.02 45.44 17.63
N ALA A 169 -1.84 45.84 17.17
CA ALA A 169 -0.92 44.99 16.45
C ALA A 169 -0.24 44.04 17.44
N VAL A 170 -0.78 42.83 17.56
CA VAL A 170 0.02 41.67 17.98
C VAL A 170 0.56 41.04 16.70
N ALA A 171 1.88 41.10 16.56
CA ALA A 171 2.64 40.53 15.47
C ALA A 171 2.26 39.05 15.22
N PRO A 172 2.16 38.60 13.95
CA PRO A 172 2.19 37.17 13.66
C PRO A 172 3.64 36.71 13.80
N ALA A 173 4.05 36.36 15.01
CA ALA A 173 5.22 35.52 15.20
C ALA A 173 4.88 34.15 14.61
N THR A 174 5.44 33.86 13.44
CA THR A 174 5.68 32.52 12.92
C THR A 174 6.19 31.62 14.05
N PRO A 175 5.45 30.58 14.48
CA PRO A 175 6.07 29.50 15.23
C PRO A 175 6.78 28.60 14.21
N ALA A 176 8.10 28.69 14.23
CA ALA A 176 9.00 27.82 13.52
C ALA A 176 8.59 26.35 13.69
N ALA A 177 8.68 25.61 12.59
CA ALA A 177 8.72 24.16 12.60
C ALA A 177 9.77 23.66 13.63
N PRO A 178 9.42 22.77 14.56
CA PRO A 178 10.42 21.96 15.22
C PRO A 178 10.81 20.85 14.23
N ALA A 179 11.86 21.08 13.47
CA ALA A 179 12.66 20.00 12.92
C ALA A 179 13.50 19.41 14.06
N ALA A 180 13.57 18.07 14.10
CA ALA A 180 14.54 17.27 14.85
C ALA A 180 14.47 17.33 16.39
N ALA A 181 13.60 16.47 16.95
CA ALA A 181 13.97 15.66 18.10
C ALA A 181 13.87 14.18 17.68
N ALA A 182 14.95 13.71 17.06
CA ALA A 182 15.23 12.28 16.95
C ALA A 182 16.25 11.98 18.05
N GLU A 183 15.78 11.48 19.18
CA GLU A 183 16.62 10.93 20.24
C GLU A 183 15.85 9.73 20.82
N ASP A 184 15.94 8.57 20.17
CA ASP A 184 15.56 7.17 20.53
C ASP A 184 14.25 6.84 21.31
N ASP A 185 13.49 7.82 21.80
CA ASP A 185 12.27 7.70 22.59
C ASP A 185 11.15 8.47 21.87
N MET A 186 10.44 7.75 21.01
CA MET A 186 9.42 8.33 20.15
C MET A 186 8.22 8.75 21.01
N ALA A 187 8.03 10.04 21.24
CA ALA A 187 6.93 10.56 22.05
C ALA A 187 5.60 10.53 21.29
N PHE A 188 4.70 9.62 21.67
CA PHE A 188 3.36 9.55 21.10
C PHE A 188 2.42 10.53 21.80
N ILE A 189 1.39 11.00 21.10
CA ILE A 189 0.26 11.70 21.71
C ILE A 189 -0.98 10.82 21.74
N TRP A 190 -1.91 11.18 22.60
CA TRP A 190 -3.23 10.56 22.61
C TRP A 190 -3.94 10.80 21.28
N PRO A 191 -4.44 9.75 20.63
CA PRO A 191 -5.08 9.85 19.32
C PRO A 191 -6.53 10.35 19.38
N ALA A 192 -7.13 10.35 20.57
CA ALA A 192 -8.47 10.84 20.83
C ALA A 192 -8.57 11.49 22.22
N PRO A 193 -9.48 12.47 22.42
CA PRO A 193 -9.63 13.18 23.69
C PRO A 193 -10.40 12.39 24.76
N GLY A 194 -11.08 11.29 24.40
CA GLY A 194 -11.96 10.58 25.32
C GLY A 194 -11.27 9.76 26.41
N SER A 195 -12.08 9.18 27.29
CA SER A 195 -11.63 8.37 28.44
C SER A 195 -11.28 6.94 28.02
N LEU A 196 -10.28 6.35 28.68
CA LEU A 196 -9.91 4.95 28.50
C LEU A 196 -10.98 4.04 29.12
N ILE A 197 -11.58 3.16 28.33
CA ILE A 197 -12.61 2.20 28.77
C ILE A 197 -12.08 0.76 28.83
N ALA A 198 -11.02 0.43 28.10
CA ALA A 198 -10.28 -0.80 28.26
C ALA A 198 -8.78 -0.56 28.06
N GLY A 199 -7.97 -1.13 28.95
CA GLY A 199 -6.51 -1.06 28.88
C GLY A 199 -5.90 -2.25 28.13
N PHE A 200 -4.58 -2.25 28.07
CA PHE A 200 -3.77 -3.27 27.42
C PHE A 200 -3.73 -4.56 28.24
N ASP A 201 -4.04 -5.67 27.58
CA ASP A 201 -3.95 -7.04 28.08
C ASP A 201 -3.56 -7.95 26.91
N GLU A 202 -2.38 -8.59 26.98
CA GLU A 202 -1.81 -9.36 25.86
C GLU A 202 -2.75 -10.47 25.33
N ALA A 203 -3.61 -11.02 26.20
CA ALA A 203 -4.55 -12.07 25.85
C ALA A 203 -5.90 -11.54 25.35
N ARG A 204 -6.43 -10.48 25.99
CA ARG A 204 -7.81 -9.99 25.77
C ARG A 204 -7.90 -8.72 24.95
N ASN A 205 -6.96 -7.78 25.13
CA ASN A 205 -6.96 -6.49 24.46
C ASN A 205 -5.53 -6.06 24.09
N LYS A 206 -5.20 -6.11 22.80
CA LYS A 206 -3.86 -5.81 22.28
C LYS A 206 -3.52 -4.30 22.26
N GLY A 207 -4.41 -3.45 22.76
CA GLY A 207 -4.29 -2.00 22.75
C GLY A 207 -5.17 -1.34 23.81
N TYR A 208 -5.55 -0.10 23.52
CA TYR A 208 -6.41 0.74 24.35
C TYR A 208 -7.73 1.01 23.64
N ASP A 209 -8.83 0.83 24.35
CA ASP A 209 -10.14 1.27 23.88
C ASP A 209 -10.44 2.63 24.49
N ILE A 210 -10.57 3.65 23.65
CA ILE A 210 -10.87 5.02 24.03
C ILE A 210 -12.32 5.31 23.66
N ALA A 211 -13.13 5.72 24.64
CA ALA A 211 -14.52 6.11 24.40
C ALA A 211 -14.59 7.41 23.60
N GLY A 212 -15.63 7.56 22.77
CA GLY A 212 -15.90 8.80 22.06
C GLY A 212 -17.28 8.79 21.42
N LYS A 213 -17.53 9.78 20.57
CA LYS A 213 -18.77 9.94 19.80
C LYS A 213 -18.52 9.64 18.32
N ALA A 214 -19.57 9.22 17.62
CA ALA A 214 -19.46 8.94 16.19
C ALA A 214 -19.11 10.24 15.46
N GLY A 215 -18.10 10.20 14.61
CA GLY A 215 -17.58 11.38 13.92
C GLY A 215 -16.46 12.12 14.65
N ASP A 216 -16.12 11.76 15.90
CA ASP A 216 -15.03 12.41 16.62
C ASP A 216 -13.71 12.27 15.84
N PRO A 217 -12.86 13.33 15.80
CA PRO A 217 -11.62 13.28 15.06
C PRO A 217 -10.63 12.30 15.70
N VAL A 218 -10.12 11.38 14.90
CA VAL A 218 -9.01 10.50 15.27
C VAL A 218 -7.72 11.08 14.71
N LEU A 219 -6.78 11.35 15.60
CA LEU A 219 -5.51 12.00 15.29
C LEU A 219 -4.37 10.97 15.23
N ALA A 220 -3.39 11.22 14.37
CA ALA A 220 -2.15 10.45 14.33
C ALA A 220 -1.34 10.66 15.62
N ALA A 221 -1.03 9.57 16.32
CA ALA A 221 -0.27 9.59 17.57
C ALA A 221 1.18 10.07 17.38
N ALA A 222 1.77 9.86 16.19
CA ALA A 222 3.10 10.32 15.82
C ALA A 222 3.21 10.50 14.29
N ASP A 223 4.28 11.12 13.83
CA ASP A 223 4.58 11.27 12.40
C ASP A 223 4.88 9.91 11.77
N GLY A 224 4.39 9.68 10.56
CA GLY A 224 4.59 8.40 9.90
C GLY A 224 4.02 8.33 8.50
N ARG A 225 4.00 7.12 7.96
CA ARG A 225 3.38 6.79 6.68
C ARG A 225 2.25 5.80 6.90
N VAL A 226 1.11 6.04 6.26
CA VAL A 226 -0.01 5.10 6.25
C VAL A 226 0.40 3.88 5.43
N VAL A 227 0.47 2.72 6.07
CA VAL A 227 0.78 1.44 5.40
C VAL A 227 -0.47 0.62 5.12
N TYR A 228 -1.60 1.00 5.72
CA TYR A 228 -2.88 0.36 5.52
C TYR A 228 -4.01 1.34 5.82
N ALA A 229 -5.05 1.37 4.98
CA ALA A 229 -6.27 2.14 5.21
C ALA A 229 -7.46 1.42 4.55
N GLY A 230 -8.26 0.70 5.35
CA GLY A 230 -9.40 -0.03 4.81
C GLY A 230 -10.09 -0.96 5.83
N ALA A 231 -11.04 -1.75 5.34
CA ALA A 231 -11.88 -2.67 6.14
C ALA A 231 -11.53 -4.16 5.94
N GLY A 232 -10.39 -4.46 5.32
CA GLY A 232 -10.00 -5.82 4.93
C GLY A 232 -9.52 -6.70 6.10
N LEU A 233 -9.33 -6.16 7.30
CA LEU A 233 -8.95 -6.93 8.49
C LEU A 233 -10.19 -7.19 9.36
N ARG A 234 -10.62 -8.46 9.38
CA ARG A 234 -11.75 -8.90 10.20
C ARG A 234 -11.50 -8.64 11.69
N GLY A 235 -12.50 -8.10 12.37
CA GLY A 235 -12.45 -7.77 13.80
C GLY A 235 -11.88 -6.38 14.13
N TYR A 236 -11.33 -5.66 13.15
CA TYR A 236 -10.84 -4.28 13.34
C TYR A 236 -11.74 -3.22 12.68
N GLY A 237 -12.69 -3.64 11.83
CA GLY A 237 -13.51 -2.74 11.02
C GLY A 237 -12.64 -1.87 10.13
N ASN A 238 -13.03 -0.60 9.94
CA ASN A 238 -12.17 0.34 9.22
C ASN A 238 -10.94 0.66 10.07
N LEU A 239 -9.79 0.24 9.55
CA LEU A 239 -8.51 0.31 10.22
C LEU A 239 -7.54 1.19 9.43
N VAL A 240 -6.83 2.05 10.15
CA VAL A 240 -5.63 2.73 9.65
C VAL A 240 -4.43 2.16 10.39
N ILE A 241 -3.36 1.82 9.66
CA ILE A 241 -2.07 1.48 10.27
C ILE A 241 -1.04 2.51 9.82
N LEU A 242 -0.39 3.15 10.79
CA LEU A 242 0.72 4.08 10.55
C LEU A 242 2.03 3.39 10.91
N LYS A 243 2.98 3.41 9.98
CA LYS A 243 4.38 3.07 10.25
C LYS A 243 5.14 4.35 10.56
N HIS A 244 5.70 4.44 11.76
CA HIS A 244 6.48 5.60 12.19
C HIS A 244 7.96 5.42 11.85
N ASN A 245 8.51 4.26 12.18
CA ASN A 245 9.89 3.88 11.83
C ASN A 245 9.97 2.36 11.59
N ASN A 246 11.17 1.77 11.57
CA ASN A 246 11.35 0.33 11.38
C ASN A 246 10.91 -0.50 12.59
N THR A 247 10.71 0.15 13.74
CA THR A 247 10.43 -0.49 15.02
C THR A 247 8.96 -0.32 15.42
N PHE A 248 8.35 0.83 15.19
CA PHE A 248 7.03 1.21 15.70
C PHE A 248 5.98 1.33 14.61
N LEU A 249 4.83 0.71 14.87
CA LEU A 249 3.60 0.85 14.13
C LEU A 249 2.46 1.20 15.10
N THR A 250 1.50 2.00 14.65
CA THR A 250 0.26 2.23 15.38
C THR A 250 -0.94 1.83 14.55
N ALA A 251 -1.95 1.26 15.19
CA ALA A 251 -3.19 0.84 14.55
C ALA A 251 -4.38 1.59 15.17
N TYR A 252 -5.27 2.11 14.32
CA TYR A 252 -6.47 2.85 14.69
C TYR A 252 -7.65 2.12 14.09
N ALA A 253 -8.46 1.46 14.92
CA ALA A 253 -9.55 0.59 14.48
C ALA A 253 -10.94 1.14 14.84
N HIS A 254 -11.97 0.47 14.32
CA HIS A 254 -13.39 0.77 14.50
C HIS A 254 -13.82 2.14 13.98
N ASN A 255 -13.05 2.74 13.08
CA ASN A 255 -13.38 4.04 12.51
C ASN A 255 -14.63 3.95 11.63
N GLN A 256 -15.38 5.05 11.49
CA GLN A 256 -16.49 5.13 10.54
C GLN A 256 -16.00 5.58 9.16
N THR A 257 -15.07 6.53 9.12
CA THR A 257 -14.55 7.11 7.87
C THR A 257 -13.04 7.29 7.94
N LEU A 258 -12.37 6.94 6.86
CA LEU A 258 -10.92 7.04 6.70
C LEU A 258 -10.64 8.30 5.86
N LEU A 259 -9.92 9.26 6.42
CA LEU A 259 -9.59 10.52 5.74
C LEU A 259 -8.24 10.45 5.00
N VAL A 260 -7.52 9.36 5.21
CA VAL A 260 -6.21 9.10 4.62
C VAL A 260 -6.25 7.89 3.70
N LYS A 261 -5.28 7.85 2.79
CA LYS A 261 -5.06 6.74 1.86
C LYS A 261 -3.78 6.01 2.18
N GLU A 262 -3.66 4.79 1.68
CA GLU A 262 -2.41 4.04 1.71
C GLU A 262 -1.26 4.84 1.07
N ASP A 263 -0.06 4.64 1.59
CA ASP A 263 1.18 5.36 1.23
C ASP A 263 1.21 6.86 1.54
N GLN A 264 0.15 7.43 2.11
CA GLN A 264 0.12 8.84 2.49
C GLN A 264 1.03 9.12 3.70
N ALA A 265 1.81 10.21 3.62
CA ALA A 265 2.54 10.74 4.77
C ALA A 265 1.60 11.52 5.69
N VAL A 266 1.69 11.27 6.99
CA VAL A 266 0.87 11.91 8.01
C VAL A 266 1.76 12.46 9.12
N ARG A 267 1.38 13.61 9.66
CA ARG A 267 2.09 14.25 10.77
C ARG A 267 1.42 13.94 12.09
N LYS A 268 2.20 13.99 13.17
CA LYS A 268 1.68 13.90 14.54
C LYS A 268 0.57 14.96 14.75
N GLY A 269 -0.56 14.53 15.29
CA GLY A 269 -1.74 15.38 15.52
C GLY A 269 -2.59 15.64 14.27
N GLN A 270 -2.22 15.12 13.10
CA GLN A 270 -3.05 15.22 11.91
C GLN A 270 -4.31 14.36 12.04
N LYS A 271 -5.47 14.88 11.63
CA LYS A 271 -6.71 14.10 11.54
C LYS A 271 -6.58 13.04 10.44
N ILE A 272 -6.69 11.77 10.82
CA ILE A 272 -6.53 10.62 9.90
C ILE A 272 -7.83 9.87 9.65
N ALA A 273 -8.76 9.91 10.60
CA ALA A 273 -10.02 9.19 10.52
C ALA A 273 -11.08 9.86 11.40
N GLU A 274 -12.30 9.33 11.31
CA GLU A 274 -13.42 9.68 12.16
C GLU A 274 -13.86 8.46 12.95
N MET A 275 -14.00 8.63 14.27
CA MET A 275 -14.34 7.56 15.19
C MET A 275 -15.72 6.99 14.85
N GLY A 276 -15.87 5.68 15.00
CA GLY A 276 -17.10 4.97 14.72
C GLY A 276 -17.26 3.75 15.62
N SER A 277 -18.11 2.83 15.17
CA SER A 277 -18.37 1.54 15.81
C SER A 277 -18.30 0.37 14.81
N THR A 278 -17.46 0.49 13.77
CA THR A 278 -17.36 -0.55 12.73
C THR A 278 -16.73 -1.81 13.31
N ASP A 279 -17.45 -2.94 13.28
CA ASP A 279 -17.06 -4.20 13.95
C ASP A 279 -16.83 -4.04 15.48
N ALA A 280 -17.47 -3.06 16.13
CA ALA A 280 -17.43 -2.86 17.58
C ALA A 280 -18.84 -2.88 18.19
N ASP A 281 -18.91 -3.15 19.49
CA ASP A 281 -20.16 -3.15 20.28
C ASP A 281 -20.71 -1.74 20.56
N ARG A 282 -19.86 -0.72 20.47
CA ARG A 282 -20.18 0.69 20.68
C ARG A 282 -19.18 1.58 19.96
N VAL A 283 -19.44 2.88 19.96
CA VAL A 283 -18.48 3.86 19.44
C VAL A 283 -17.27 3.92 20.37
N LYS A 284 -16.13 3.50 19.82
CA LYS A 284 -14.84 3.53 20.51
C LYS A 284 -13.72 3.52 19.47
N LEU A 285 -12.59 4.11 19.84
CA LEU A 285 -11.35 3.95 19.09
C LEU A 285 -10.53 2.85 19.74
N HIS A 286 -10.21 1.81 18.96
CA HIS A 286 -9.22 0.83 19.38
C HIS A 286 -7.84 1.28 18.87
N PHE A 287 -6.95 1.59 19.80
CA PHE A 287 -5.62 2.11 19.53
C PHE A 287 -4.55 1.11 19.98
N GLU A 288 -3.73 0.64 19.06
CA GLU A 288 -2.62 -0.26 19.38
C GLU A 288 -1.28 0.40 19.06
N ILE A 289 -0.28 0.13 19.90
CA ILE A 289 1.13 0.37 19.58
C ILE A 289 1.79 -0.99 19.41
N ARG A 290 2.50 -1.17 18.29
CA ARG A 290 3.26 -2.38 18.01
C ARG A 290 4.73 -2.06 17.84
N ARG A 291 5.58 -2.79 18.55
CA ARG A 291 7.02 -2.74 18.43
C ARG A 291 7.51 -4.02 17.76
N GLN A 292 8.16 -3.90 16.60
CA GLN A 292 8.62 -5.01 15.77
C GLN A 292 7.47 -6.00 15.45
N GLY A 293 6.26 -5.47 15.25
CA GLY A 293 5.05 -6.26 14.99
C GLY A 293 4.37 -6.87 16.22
N LYS A 294 4.99 -6.85 17.40
CA LYS A 294 4.38 -7.30 18.65
C LYS A 294 3.62 -6.17 19.33
N PRO A 295 2.38 -6.38 19.82
CA PRO A 295 1.65 -5.38 20.58
C PRO A 295 2.36 -5.11 21.90
N VAL A 296 2.49 -3.84 22.26
CA VAL A 296 3.16 -3.38 23.48
C VAL A 296 2.23 -2.44 24.24
N ASP A 297 2.39 -2.37 25.56
CA ASP A 297 1.58 -1.50 26.40
C ASP A 297 1.76 -0.01 26.02
N PRO A 298 0.68 0.67 25.59
CA PRO A 298 0.73 2.08 25.24
C PRO A 298 1.05 3.02 26.43
N SER A 299 0.87 2.58 27.68
CA SER A 299 1.14 3.42 28.88
C SER A 299 2.58 3.92 28.95
N ARG A 300 3.52 3.17 28.37
CA ARG A 300 4.95 3.48 28.37
C ARG A 300 5.34 4.56 27.38
N TYR A 301 4.47 4.84 26.42
CA TYR A 301 4.77 5.68 25.27
C TYR A 301 3.83 6.89 25.17
N LEU A 302 2.66 6.81 25.79
CA LEU A 302 1.70 7.90 25.87
C LEU A 302 1.96 8.77 27.12
N PRO A 303 1.70 10.09 27.04
CA PRO A 303 1.82 10.96 28.20
C PRO A 303 0.77 10.57 29.26
N PRO A 304 1.12 10.70 30.56
CA PRO A 304 0.21 10.41 31.65
C PRO A 304 -1.02 11.32 31.61
N ARG A 305 -2.17 10.78 32.02
CA ARG A 305 -3.46 11.48 32.15
C ARG A 305 -4.01 11.28 33.54
#